data_AF-A0A965IY35-F1
#
_entry.id   AF-A0A965IY35-F1
#
_cell.length_a   1.000
_cell.length_b   1.000
_cell.length_c   1.000
_cell.angle_alpha   90.00
_cell.angle_beta   90.00
_cell.angle_gamma   90.00
#
_symmetry.space_group_name_H-M   'P 1'
#
loop_
_entity.id
_entity.type
_entity.pdbx_description
1 polymer ?
#
loop_
_entity_poly.entity_id
_entity_poly.type
_entity_poly.pdbx_seq_one_letter_code
_entity_poly.pdbx_strand_id
1 'polypeptide(L)'
;MTIPIASRPITMRHLVTMTDDRGIFEHAKYAQPRYSHGYCTDDNARLLVVASRDRGRSFSSHSMAHIAMRFLLDAQCDDGGIRNRLSIERIWMDEPCNHDCWGGHALEQETGATYTLTPWRGPIGTWDALLAHGDGLRA
;
A
#
# COMPACT_ATOMS: atom_id res chain seq x y z
N MET A 1 15.97 37.46 5.41
CA MET A 1 14.83 37.47 6.35
C MET A 1 13.93 36.29 5.99
N THR A 2 14.11 35.16 6.65
CA THR A 2 13.30 33.95 6.48
C THR A 2 12.03 34.10 7.31
N ILE A 3 10.88 34.18 6.65
CA ILE A 3 9.58 34.16 7.34
C ILE A 3 9.40 32.73 7.86
N PRO A 4 9.28 32.50 9.17
CA PRO A 4 8.99 31.17 9.68
C PRO A 4 7.58 30.81 9.22
N ILE A 5 7.46 29.79 8.37
CA ILE A 5 6.16 29.19 8.06
C ILE A 5 5.71 28.54 9.36
N ALA A 6 4.80 29.18 10.08
CA ALA A 6 4.12 28.54 11.20
C ALA A 6 3.59 27.20 10.70
N SER A 7 4.06 26.10 11.30
CA SER A 7 3.63 24.76 10.91
C SER A 7 2.14 24.66 11.19
N ARG A 8 1.33 24.72 10.13
CA ARG A 8 -0.10 24.46 10.25
C ARG A 8 -0.23 23.05 10.84
N PRO A 9 -1.06 22.85 11.87
CA PRO A 9 -1.28 21.51 12.40
C PRO A 9 -1.67 20.58 11.24
N ILE A 10 -1.02 19.42 11.16
CA ILE A 10 -1.37 18.42 10.16
C ILE A 10 -2.80 17.96 10.48
N THR A 11 -3.71 18.15 9.53
CA THR A 11 -5.11 17.73 9.67
C THR A 11 -5.41 16.62 8.69
N MET A 12 -6.35 15.74 9.04
CA MET A 12 -6.82 14.68 8.16
C MET A 12 -7.70 15.17 7.00
N ARG A 13 -7.94 16.48 6.88
CA ARG A 13 -8.92 17.04 5.93
C ARG A 13 -8.63 16.65 4.49
N HIS A 14 -7.36 16.68 4.08
CA HIS A 14 -7.00 16.30 2.71
C HIS A 14 -7.22 14.81 2.46
N LEU A 15 -6.90 13.94 3.42
CA LEU A 15 -7.16 12.50 3.31
C LEU A 15 -8.66 12.22 3.22
N VAL A 16 -9.48 12.93 3.98
CA VAL A 16 -10.95 12.86 3.85
C VAL A 16 -11.42 13.29 2.46
N THR A 17 -10.82 14.33 1.86
CA THR A 17 -11.12 14.73 0.47
C THR A 17 -10.65 13.71 -0.57
N MET A 18 -9.58 12.98 -0.27
CA MET A 18 -8.96 11.98 -1.15
C MET A 18 -9.56 10.58 -1.02
N THR A 19 -10.50 10.36 -0.10
CA THR A 19 -11.05 9.03 0.21
C THR A 19 -12.55 9.04 -0.04
N ASP A 20 -13.04 8.06 -0.78
CA ASP A 20 -14.48 7.80 -0.94
C ASP A 20 -14.88 6.51 -0.22
N ASP A 21 -16.05 5.96 -0.55
CA ASP A 21 -16.49 4.70 0.06
C ASP A 21 -15.64 3.50 -0.37
N ARG A 22 -14.95 3.55 -1.51
CA ARG A 22 -14.13 2.43 -2.02
C ARG A 22 -12.72 2.42 -1.47
N GLY A 23 -12.06 3.58 -1.39
CA GLY A 23 -10.65 3.68 -1.01
C GLY A 23 -10.09 5.10 -1.14
N ILE A 24 -8.78 5.25 -0.93
CA ILE A 24 -8.06 6.50 -1.24
C ILE A 24 -7.60 6.50 -2.70
N PHE A 25 -7.76 7.64 -3.38
CA PHE A 25 -7.26 7.84 -4.74
C PHE A 25 -5.73 7.97 -4.75
N GLU A 26 -5.06 7.33 -5.72
CA GLU A 26 -3.58 7.30 -5.80
C GLU A 26 -2.97 8.68 -6.07
N HIS A 27 -3.68 9.55 -6.80
CA HIS A 27 -3.14 10.84 -7.24
C HIS A 27 -4.10 12.00 -7.00
N ALA A 28 -3.52 13.18 -6.75
CA ALA A 28 -4.23 14.44 -6.61
C ALA A 28 -3.79 15.47 -7.66
N LYS A 29 -4.70 16.39 -8.01
CA LYS A 29 -4.40 17.63 -8.71
C LYS A 29 -4.72 18.76 -7.74
N TYR A 30 -3.68 19.33 -7.14
CA TYR A 30 -3.79 20.22 -5.99
C TYR A 30 -4.49 19.50 -4.81
N ALA A 31 -5.61 20.06 -4.30
CA ALA A 31 -6.35 19.49 -3.19
C ALA A 31 -7.45 18.49 -3.61
N GLN A 32 -7.60 18.22 -4.91
CA GLN A 32 -8.67 17.39 -5.46
C GLN A 32 -8.15 16.05 -5.98
N PRO A 33 -8.92 14.96 -5.87
CA PRO A 33 -8.56 13.69 -6.47
C PRO A 33 -8.40 13.77 -7.99
N ARG A 34 -7.48 12.97 -8.55
CA ARG A 34 -7.40 12.67 -9.99
C ARG A 34 -8.08 11.35 -10.26
N TYR A 35 -9.39 11.39 -10.44
CA TYR A 35 -10.23 10.20 -10.66
C TYR A 35 -9.76 9.29 -11.79
N SER A 36 -9.10 9.83 -12.82
CA SER A 36 -8.62 9.05 -13.97
C SER A 36 -7.54 8.00 -13.64
N HIS A 37 -7.00 7.99 -12.42
CA HIS A 37 -5.99 7.00 -11.98
C HIS A 37 -6.57 5.98 -10.98
N GLY A 38 -7.82 6.19 -10.53
CA GLY A 38 -8.45 5.30 -9.56
C GLY A 38 -7.68 5.20 -8.24
N TYR A 39 -7.51 3.98 -7.77
CA TYR A 39 -7.01 3.64 -6.45
C TYR A 39 -5.82 2.68 -6.55
N CYS A 40 -4.97 2.71 -5.54
CA CYS A 40 -3.83 1.81 -5.43
C CYS A 40 -3.78 1.11 -4.07
N THR A 41 -3.36 -0.14 -4.03
CA THR A 41 -3.32 -0.95 -2.80
C THR A 41 -2.33 -0.40 -1.78
N ASP A 42 -1.15 0.03 -2.23
CA ASP A 42 -0.12 0.57 -1.34
C ASP A 42 -0.55 1.89 -0.67
N ASP A 43 -1.29 2.76 -1.37
CA ASP A 43 -1.86 3.97 -0.78
C ASP A 43 -2.99 3.67 0.20
N ASN A 44 -3.83 2.67 -0.06
CA ASN A 44 -4.82 2.21 0.91
C ASN A 44 -4.14 1.59 2.15
N ALA A 45 -3.03 0.87 1.98
CA ALA A 45 -2.23 0.38 3.10
C ALA A 45 -1.68 1.55 3.95
N ARG A 46 -1.14 2.59 3.30
CA ARG A 46 -0.66 3.80 4.00
C ARG A 46 -1.79 4.54 4.70
N LEU A 47 -2.97 4.65 4.07
CA LEU A 47 -4.15 5.24 4.68
C LEU A 47 -4.53 4.50 5.97
N LEU A 48 -4.53 3.16 5.95
CA LEU A 48 -4.82 2.35 7.13
C LEU A 48 -3.83 2.64 8.27
N VAL A 49 -2.53 2.71 7.97
CA VAL A 49 -1.50 3.05 8.98
C VAL A 49 -1.74 4.42 9.60
N VAL A 50 -1.96 5.45 8.77
CA VAL A 50 -2.18 6.83 9.25
C VAL A 50 -3.48 6.91 10.06
N ALA A 51 -4.56 6.35 9.55
CA ALA A 51 -5.86 6.36 10.21
C ALA A 51 -5.85 5.61 11.56
N SER A 52 -5.07 4.53 11.66
CA SER A 52 -4.93 3.74 12.89
C SER A 52 -4.14 4.46 13.99
N ARG A 53 -3.25 5.39 13.64
CA ARG A 53 -2.45 6.17 14.62
C ARG A 53 -3.31 7.11 15.47
N ASP A 54 -4.44 7.55 14.95
CA ASP A 54 -5.42 8.34 15.70
C ASP A 54 -6.20 7.50 16.73
N ARG A 55 -6.03 6.16 16.73
CA ARG A 55 -6.64 5.20 17.67
C ARG A 55 -8.16 5.36 17.81
N GLY A 56 -8.83 5.72 16.72
CA GLY A 56 -10.28 5.90 16.69
C GLY A 56 -10.80 7.15 17.40
N ARG A 57 -9.95 8.13 17.72
CA ARG A 57 -10.35 9.38 18.37
C ARG A 57 -11.23 10.27 17.49
N SER A 58 -10.99 10.27 16.17
CA SER A 58 -11.86 10.90 15.19
C SER A 58 -12.72 9.88 14.46
N PHE A 59 -14.01 10.18 14.30
CA PHE A 59 -14.94 9.43 13.45
C PHE A 59 -14.41 9.29 12.01
N SER A 60 -13.76 10.33 11.49
CA SER A 60 -13.14 10.29 10.16
C SER A 60 -12.03 9.24 10.09
N SER A 61 -11.17 9.17 11.09
CA SER A 61 -10.05 8.21 11.14
C SER A 61 -10.56 6.78 11.24
N HIS A 62 -11.57 6.54 12.09
CA HIS A 62 -12.18 5.22 12.18
C HIS A 62 -12.80 4.79 10.84
N SER A 63 -13.55 5.69 10.18
CA SER A 63 -14.18 5.41 8.89
C SER A 63 -13.14 5.13 7.80
N MET A 64 -12.08 5.93 7.71
CA MET A 64 -11.00 5.72 6.74
C MET A 64 -10.23 4.42 6.99
N ALA A 65 -9.97 4.06 8.25
CA ALA A 65 -9.35 2.77 8.57
C ALA A 65 -10.23 1.60 8.11
N HIS A 66 -11.54 1.67 8.33
CA HIS A 66 -12.48 0.66 7.85
C HIS A 66 -12.52 0.57 6.31
N ILE A 67 -12.59 1.70 5.62
CA ILE A 67 -12.57 1.77 4.14
C ILE A 67 -11.27 1.16 3.60
N ALA A 68 -10.12 1.58 4.13
CA ALA A 68 -8.82 1.07 3.73
C ALA A 68 -8.69 -0.43 3.99
N MET A 69 -9.11 -0.91 5.16
CA MET A 69 -9.09 -2.34 5.49
C MET A 69 -9.96 -3.15 4.51
N ARG A 70 -11.17 -2.67 4.20
CA ARG A 70 -12.04 -3.30 3.21
C ARG A 70 -11.39 -3.33 1.83
N PHE A 71 -10.70 -2.27 1.43
CA PHE A 71 -9.96 -2.23 0.16
C PHE A 71 -8.90 -3.34 0.13
N LEU A 72 -8.08 -3.44 1.17
CA LEU A 72 -6.98 -4.40 1.24
C LEU A 72 -7.48 -5.85 1.23
N LEU A 73 -8.60 -6.13 1.92
CA LEU A 73 -9.23 -7.45 1.90
C LEU A 73 -9.75 -7.82 0.51
N ASP A 74 -10.32 -6.86 -0.23
CA ASP A 74 -10.80 -7.10 -1.62
C ASP A 74 -9.65 -7.19 -2.63
N ALA A 75 -8.51 -6.56 -2.35
CA ALA A 75 -7.31 -6.63 -3.18
C ALA A 75 -6.61 -8.00 -3.09
N GLN A 76 -6.81 -8.72 -1.98
CA GLN A 76 -6.20 -10.02 -1.74
C GLN A 76 -7.00 -11.14 -2.39
N CYS A 77 -6.32 -11.96 -3.18
CA CYS A 77 -6.87 -13.16 -3.79
C CYS A 77 -6.72 -14.38 -2.86
N ASP A 78 -7.48 -15.44 -3.14
CA ASP A 78 -7.51 -16.67 -2.33
C ASP A 78 -6.14 -17.36 -2.19
N ASP A 79 -5.25 -17.18 -3.17
CA ASP A 79 -3.89 -17.69 -3.19
C ASP A 79 -2.87 -16.79 -2.46
N GLY A 80 -3.33 -15.67 -1.91
CA GLY A 80 -2.52 -14.67 -1.22
C GLY A 80 -1.91 -13.60 -2.15
N GLY A 81 -2.09 -13.71 -3.48
CA GLY A 81 -1.70 -12.68 -4.43
C GLY A 81 -2.49 -11.39 -4.22
N ILE A 82 -1.86 -10.24 -4.49
CA ILE A 82 -2.47 -8.93 -4.26
C ILE A 82 -2.59 -8.20 -5.59
N ARG A 83 -3.79 -7.73 -5.91
CA ARG A 83 -4.00 -6.78 -7.00
C ARG A 83 -3.67 -5.38 -6.51
N ASN A 84 -3.01 -4.57 -7.33
CA ASN A 84 -2.53 -3.26 -6.92
C ASN A 84 -3.39 -2.12 -7.47
N ARG A 85 -3.91 -2.21 -8.70
CA ARG A 85 -4.57 -1.08 -9.37
C ARG A 85 -6.06 -1.33 -9.60
N LEU A 86 -6.89 -0.46 -9.02
CA LEU A 86 -8.34 -0.48 -9.21
C LEU A 86 -8.78 0.80 -9.94
N SER A 87 -9.53 0.65 -11.03
CA SER A 87 -10.09 1.79 -11.76
C SER A 87 -11.19 2.51 -10.96
N ILE A 88 -11.58 3.71 -11.40
CA ILE A 88 -12.73 4.44 -10.82
C ILE A 88 -14.05 3.69 -11.01
N GLU A 89 -14.17 2.91 -12.08
CA GLU A 89 -15.28 1.98 -12.35
C GLU A 89 -15.23 0.71 -11.50
N ARG A 90 -14.26 0.60 -10.58
CA ARG A 90 -14.07 -0.53 -9.66
C ARG A 90 -13.73 -1.83 -10.37
N ILE A 91 -12.95 -1.72 -11.44
CA ILE A 91 -12.42 -2.85 -12.18
C ILE A 91 -10.93 -2.98 -11.84
N TRP A 92 -10.50 -4.18 -11.45
CA TRP A 92 -9.09 -4.47 -11.26
C TRP A 92 -8.36 -4.45 -12.61
N MET A 93 -7.27 -3.70 -12.69
CA MET A 93 -6.57 -3.41 -13.93
C MET A 93 -5.29 -4.23 -14.11
N ASP A 94 -4.93 -5.01 -13.09
CA ASP A 94 -3.73 -5.82 -13.02
C ASP A 94 -4.02 -7.22 -12.48
N GLU A 95 -3.14 -8.16 -12.86
CA GLU A 95 -3.16 -9.50 -12.31
C GLU A 95 -2.59 -9.51 -10.88
N PRO A 96 -3.11 -10.37 -10.00
CA PRO A 96 -2.59 -10.49 -8.65
C PRO A 96 -1.09 -10.83 -8.67
N CYS A 97 -0.29 -10.09 -7.92
CA CYS A 97 1.13 -10.37 -7.78
C CYS A 97 1.58 -10.22 -6.33
N ASN A 98 2.78 -10.71 -6.03
CA ASN A 98 3.42 -10.61 -4.72
C ASN A 98 4.60 -9.62 -4.71
N HIS A 99 4.67 -8.71 -5.69
CA HIS A 99 5.80 -7.79 -5.88
C HIS A 99 5.50 -6.36 -5.38
N ASP A 100 6.55 -5.65 -4.94
CA ASP A 100 6.73 -4.24 -4.53
C ASP A 100 5.76 -3.58 -3.53
N CYS A 101 4.50 -4.00 -3.40
CA CYS A 101 3.54 -3.42 -2.45
C CYS A 101 3.81 -3.78 -0.97
N TRP A 102 4.86 -4.55 -0.68
CA TRP A 102 5.14 -5.16 0.63
C TRP A 102 6.15 -4.41 1.50
N GLY A 103 6.66 -3.26 1.04
CA GLY A 103 7.54 -2.44 1.87
C GLY A 103 8.87 -3.12 2.19
N GLY A 104 9.55 -3.67 1.18
CA GLY A 104 10.84 -4.36 1.34
C GLY A 104 11.83 -3.61 2.22
N HIS A 105 11.90 -2.28 2.09
CA HIS A 105 12.73 -1.44 2.96
C HIS A 105 12.32 -1.46 4.44
N ALA A 106 11.02 -1.50 4.76
CA ALA A 106 10.56 -1.63 6.15
C ALA A 106 10.92 -3.01 6.72
N LEU A 107 10.80 -4.06 5.92
CA LEU A 107 11.17 -5.43 6.31
C LEU A 107 12.68 -5.54 6.58
N GLU A 108 13.52 -4.94 5.73
CA GLU A 108 14.97 -4.86 5.92
C GLU A 108 15.32 -4.16 7.23
N GLN A 109 14.69 -3.01 7.51
CA GLN A 109 14.97 -2.24 8.74
C GLN A 109 14.51 -2.95 10.02
N GLU A 110 13.36 -3.62 9.99
CA GLU A 110 12.82 -4.29 11.18
C GLU A 110 13.50 -5.63 11.48
N THR A 111 13.90 -6.38 10.45
CA THR A 111 14.41 -7.75 10.61
C THR A 111 15.92 -7.86 10.42
N GLY A 112 16.55 -6.87 9.78
CA GLY A 112 17.93 -6.96 9.31
C GLY A 112 18.13 -7.92 8.13
N ALA A 113 17.07 -8.54 7.61
CA ALA A 113 17.15 -9.45 6.49
C ALA A 113 17.30 -8.68 5.18
N THR A 114 18.36 -8.95 4.43
CA THR A 114 18.52 -8.47 3.06
C THR A 114 17.72 -9.39 2.13
N TYR A 115 16.81 -8.83 1.33
CA TYR A 115 16.17 -9.58 0.26
C TYR A 115 16.97 -9.43 -1.04
N THR A 116 16.91 -10.44 -1.90
CA THR A 116 17.49 -10.38 -3.23
C THR A 116 16.42 -10.64 -4.27
N LEU A 117 16.45 -9.84 -5.34
CA LEU A 117 15.65 -10.06 -6.54
C LEU A 117 16.39 -10.93 -7.57
N THR A 118 17.58 -11.43 -7.24
CA THR A 118 18.28 -12.42 -8.07
C THR A 118 18.19 -13.79 -7.42
N PRO A 119 18.24 -14.89 -8.19
CA PRO A 119 18.29 -16.23 -7.63
C PRO A 119 19.43 -16.35 -6.61
N TRP A 120 19.07 -16.74 -5.39
CA TRP A 120 20.02 -17.04 -4.33
C TRP A 120 20.44 -18.49 -4.43
N ARG A 121 21.74 -18.77 -4.36
CA ARG A 121 22.28 -20.12 -4.29
C ARG A 121 23.21 -20.23 -3.10
N GLY A 122 23.02 -21.27 -2.28
CA GLY A 122 23.88 -21.52 -1.13
C GLY A 122 23.38 -22.64 -0.21
N PRO A 123 24.16 -22.95 0.83
CA PRO A 123 23.84 -24.03 1.74
C PRO A 123 22.69 -23.66 2.70
N ILE A 124 21.72 -24.57 2.85
CA ILE A 124 20.68 -24.55 3.90
C ILE A 124 20.78 -25.86 4.68
N GLY A 125 21.37 -25.79 5.87
CA GLY A 125 21.75 -26.98 6.63
C GLY A 125 22.77 -27.81 5.85
N THR A 126 22.44 -29.06 5.51
CA THR A 126 23.29 -29.96 4.71
C THR A 126 23.01 -29.92 3.21
N TRP A 127 22.07 -29.08 2.76
CA TRP A 127 21.61 -29.05 1.38
C TRP A 127 22.21 -27.86 0.64
N ASP A 128 22.68 -28.06 -0.60
CA ASP A 128 22.99 -26.96 -1.51
C ASP A 128 21.72 -26.55 -2.26
N ALA A 129 21.18 -25.37 -1.92
CA ALA A 129 19.86 -24.93 -2.35
C ALA A 129 19.95 -23.78 -3.36
N LEU A 130 19.04 -23.80 -4.34
CA LEU A 130 18.75 -22.67 -5.22
C LEU A 130 17.35 -22.15 -4.90
N LEU A 131 17.28 -20.91 -4.41
CA LEU A 131 16.05 -20.19 -4.15
C LEU A 131 15.94 -19.07 -5.19
N ALA A 132 15.03 -19.22 -6.14
CA ALA A 132 14.69 -18.19 -7.11
C ALA A 132 13.27 -17.68 -6.84
N HIS A 133 13.03 -16.38 -6.97
CA HIS A 133 11.67 -15.88 -7.05
C HIS A 133 11.00 -16.50 -8.29
N GLY A 134 9.74 -16.91 -8.20
CA GLY A 134 8.95 -17.06 -9.41
C GLY A 134 8.85 -15.67 -10.03
N ASP A 135 9.18 -15.52 -11.31
CA ASP A 135 9.07 -14.28 -12.08
C ASP A 135 7.64 -13.71 -12.20
N GLY A 136 6.65 -14.33 -11.54
CA GLY A 136 5.24 -14.06 -11.76
C GLY A 136 4.78 -14.37 -13.19
N LEU A 137 5.68 -14.89 -14.04
CA LEU A 137 5.45 -15.23 -15.44
C LEU A 137 5.57 -16.74 -15.58
N ARG A 138 4.66 -17.47 -14.94
CA ARG A 138 4.36 -18.82 -15.40
C ARG A 138 3.26 -18.71 -16.45
N ALA A 139 3.53 -19.34 -17.60
CA ALA A 139 2.77 -19.31 -18.85
C ALA A 139 1.25 -19.34 -18.72
#